data_AF-A0A6D2C4D4-F1
#
_entry.id   AF-A0A6D2C4D4-F1
#
_cell.length_a   1.000
_cell.length_b   1.000
_cell.length_c   1.000
_cell.angle_alpha   90.00
_cell.angle_beta   90.00
_cell.angle_gamma   90.00
#
_symmetry.space_group_name_H-M   'P 1'
#
loop_
_entity.id
_entity.type
_entity.pdbx_description
1 polymer ?
#
loop_
_entity_poly.entity_id
_entity_poly.type
_entity_poly.pdbx_seq_one_letter_code
_entity_poly.pdbx_strand_id
1 'polypeptide(L)'
;MIESRDRQRQAKLDRESQNNIKQQSIDSLLIITLINAGYKDKLWGFRKISEDGITILNPKKDFMEAETIKINIQKSTSQSNKKVHLLFYGGARKIGDNAAFYYASINVLRDYKHYYPNDIFIHEFVDSAKTIVDTINEQNIESIASLDLFFHGSKWGLYMYKGASMHKDLLSEDIEEKNLNASLYASKTSDLVTAWDTHEEKRTIYDIKFDRFISKGAIIEIHGCESGGDLYIIDSVTKNLSEEIPQGYVVGHITKANPNIDNTQDNIKQDYRHGVRAIWQNGKVIKKTTQKRWINFNKEMI
;
A
#
# COMPACT_ATOMS: atom_id res chain seq x y z
N MET A 1 -18.10 52.39 -16.09
CA MET A 1 -17.39 53.04 -14.96
C MET A 1 -17.69 52.40 -13.59
N ILE A 2 -18.65 51.46 -13.48
CA ILE A 2 -19.07 50.86 -12.20
C ILE A 2 -18.23 49.62 -11.82
N GLU A 3 -17.86 48.77 -12.78
CA GLU A 3 -17.04 47.54 -12.55
C GLU A 3 -15.60 47.78 -12.05
N SER A 4 -15.10 49.02 -12.13
CA SER A 4 -13.77 49.38 -11.63
C SER A 4 -13.79 49.65 -10.11
N ARG A 5 -14.92 50.08 -9.56
CA ARG A 5 -15.05 50.41 -8.14
C ARG A 5 -15.25 49.17 -7.27
N ASP A 6 -15.97 48.16 -7.77
CA ASP A 6 -16.20 46.91 -7.04
C ASP A 6 -14.93 46.05 -6.90
N ARG A 7 -14.08 46.02 -7.95
CA ARG A 7 -12.76 45.35 -7.87
C ARG A 7 -11.82 46.00 -6.86
N GLN A 8 -11.85 47.33 -6.73
CA GLN A 8 -11.06 48.05 -5.73
C GLN A 8 -11.59 47.81 -4.31
N ARG A 9 -12.92 47.63 -4.16
CA ARG A 9 -13.54 47.32 -2.87
C ARG A 9 -13.21 45.90 -2.39
N GLN A 10 -13.24 44.91 -3.29
CA GLN A 10 -12.87 43.54 -2.97
C GLN A 10 -11.39 43.41 -2.59
N ALA A 11 -10.49 44.05 -3.35
CA ALA A 11 -9.06 44.06 -3.03
C ALA A 11 -8.73 44.74 -1.69
N LYS A 12 -9.57 45.68 -1.22
CA LYS A 12 -9.42 46.30 0.09
C LYS A 12 -9.86 45.36 1.22
N LEU A 13 -10.99 44.67 1.05
CA LEU A 13 -11.48 43.66 2.00
C LEU A 13 -10.52 42.48 2.15
N ASP A 14 -9.94 42.01 1.04
CA ASP A 14 -8.97 40.91 1.06
C ASP A 14 -7.67 41.31 1.79
N ARG A 15 -7.23 42.57 1.65
CA ARG A 15 -6.07 43.12 2.39
C ARG A 15 -6.37 43.28 3.88
N GLU A 16 -7.58 43.73 4.24
CA GLU A 16 -8.00 43.85 5.64
C GLU A 16 -8.11 42.47 6.31
N SER A 17 -8.60 41.46 5.59
CA SER A 17 -8.62 40.05 6.04
C SER A 17 -7.21 39.49 6.26
N GLN A 18 -6.30 39.69 5.31
CA GLN A 18 -4.90 39.23 5.42
C GLN A 18 -4.15 39.93 6.56
N ASN A 19 -4.41 41.22 6.79
CA ASN A 19 -3.81 41.96 7.90
C ASN A 19 -4.34 41.47 9.26
N ASN A 20 -5.63 41.12 9.38
CA ASN A 20 -6.18 40.53 10.61
C ASN A 20 -5.58 39.15 10.94
N ILE A 21 -5.38 38.30 9.92
CA ILE A 21 -4.74 36.98 10.10
C ILE A 21 -3.28 37.14 10.54
N LYS A 22 -2.57 38.11 9.95
CA LYS A 22 -1.17 38.39 10.31
C LYS A 22 -1.05 38.98 11.73
N GLN A 23 -1.98 39.84 12.13
CA GLN A 23 -2.04 40.40 13.49
C GLN A 23 -2.33 39.31 14.53
N GLN A 24 -3.30 38.41 14.29
CA GLN A 24 -3.58 37.27 15.18
C GLN A 24 -2.38 36.32 15.31
N SER A 25 -1.63 36.10 14.23
CA SER A 25 -0.40 35.29 14.26
C SER A 25 0.70 35.95 15.10
N ILE A 26 0.88 37.27 14.98
CA ILE A 26 1.86 38.04 15.76
C ILE A 26 1.46 38.09 17.24
N ASP A 27 0.18 38.33 17.54
CA ASP A 27 -0.33 38.36 18.92
C ASP A 27 -0.17 36.97 19.59
N SER A 28 -0.39 35.88 18.85
CA SER A 28 -0.14 34.51 19.33
C SER A 28 1.34 34.25 19.62
N LEU A 29 2.25 34.76 18.77
CA LEU A 29 3.70 34.69 18.98
C LEU A 29 4.15 35.55 20.18
N LEU A 30 3.54 36.71 20.39
CA LEU A 30 3.82 37.59 21.52
C LEU A 30 3.39 36.95 22.85
N ILE A 31 2.22 36.29 22.87
CA ILE A 31 1.72 35.54 24.03
C ILE A 31 2.66 34.38 24.39
N ILE A 32 3.20 33.67 23.40
CA ILE A 32 4.19 32.60 23.61
C ILE A 32 5.52 33.15 24.16
N THR A 33 5.91 34.35 23.75
CA THR A 33 7.19 34.95 24.17
C THR A 33 7.13 35.54 25.58
N LEU A 34 5.97 36.01 26.04
CA LEU A 34 5.80 36.59 27.38
C LEU A 34 5.73 35.57 28.53
N ILE A 35 5.55 34.28 28.24
CA ILE A 35 5.53 33.21 29.28
C ILE A 35 6.96 32.80 29.72
N ASN A 36 8.01 33.15 28.96
CA ASN A 36 9.39 32.72 29.23
C ASN A 36 10.30 33.79 29.86
N ALA A 37 9.78 34.96 30.23
CA ALA A 37 10.59 36.05 30.79
C ALA A 37 10.33 36.25 32.28
N GLY A 38 10.75 35.29 33.10
CA GLY A 38 10.79 35.46 34.54
C GLY A 38 11.17 34.16 35.23
N TYR A 39 12.45 33.98 35.50
CA TYR A 39 13.02 33.38 36.72
C TYR A 39 14.51 33.09 36.46
N LYS A 40 15.35 34.01 36.96
CA LYS A 40 16.75 33.71 37.26
C LYS A 40 16.73 32.88 38.54
N ASP A 41 17.14 31.62 38.50
CA ASP A 41 18.16 31.06 39.38
C ASP A 41 18.48 29.59 39.06
N LYS A 42 19.76 29.25 39.27
CA LYS A 42 20.39 27.96 38.95
C LYS A 42 19.84 26.82 39.81
N LEU A 43 19.41 25.73 39.18
CA LEU A 43 19.35 24.40 39.82
C LEU A 43 19.87 23.32 38.87
N TRP A 44 20.97 22.70 39.29
CA TRP A 44 21.58 21.52 38.70
C TRP A 44 20.86 20.26 39.19
N GLY A 45 20.50 19.32 38.31
CA GLY A 45 20.05 17.98 38.73
C GLY A 45 19.35 17.14 37.65
N PHE A 46 20.12 16.26 37.02
CA PHE A 46 19.77 14.98 36.36
C PHE A 46 18.59 14.91 35.36
N ARG A 47 18.97 14.86 34.08
CA ARG A 47 18.14 14.47 32.92
C ARG A 47 17.85 12.97 32.90
N LYS A 48 16.59 12.61 32.63
CA LYS A 48 16.21 11.36 31.94
C LYS A 48 15.37 11.77 30.72
N ILE A 49 15.80 11.36 29.53
CA ILE A 49 15.17 11.70 28.24
C ILE A 49 14.14 10.61 27.95
N SER A 50 12.86 10.97 27.77
CA SER A 50 11.86 10.11 27.14
C SER A 50 11.71 10.50 25.66
N GLU A 51 11.58 9.52 24.77
CA GLU A 51 11.53 9.70 23.31
C GLU A 51 10.27 10.42 22.78
N ASP A 52 9.30 10.70 23.66
CA ASP A 52 8.05 11.36 23.28
C ASP A 52 8.04 12.86 23.64
N GLY A 53 9.15 13.38 24.18
CA GLY A 53 9.44 14.80 24.17
C GLY A 53 8.49 15.71 24.97
N ILE A 54 7.85 15.26 26.05
CA ILE A 54 7.43 16.11 27.19
C ILE A 54 7.40 15.26 28.48
N THR A 55 8.19 15.64 29.50
CA THR A 55 7.90 15.32 30.89
C THR A 55 7.82 16.63 31.67
N ILE A 56 6.66 16.94 32.25
CA ILE A 56 6.53 18.02 33.24
C ILE A 56 6.49 17.34 34.61
N LEU A 57 7.55 17.48 35.40
CA LEU A 57 7.52 17.19 36.82
C LEU A 57 6.98 18.43 37.54
N ASN A 58 5.85 18.28 38.22
CA ASN A 58 5.30 19.31 39.08
C ASN A 58 5.88 19.12 40.51
N PRO A 59 6.45 20.16 41.16
CA PRO A 59 6.83 20.05 42.57
C PRO A 59 5.59 19.96 43.48
N LYS A 60 5.81 19.38 44.65
CA LYS A 60 4.79 19.02 45.65
C LYS A 60 3.87 20.18 46.06
N LYS A 61 2.59 19.78 46.21
CA LYS A 61 1.59 20.20 47.20
C LYS A 61 1.37 21.70 47.36
N ASP A 62 0.34 22.20 46.70
CA ASP A 62 -0.89 22.69 47.33
C ASP A 62 -1.52 23.68 46.36
N PHE A 63 -2.32 23.23 45.39
CA PHE A 63 -3.39 24.03 44.78
C PHE A 63 -4.31 23.12 43.97
N MET A 64 -5.60 23.33 44.21
CA MET A 64 -6.73 22.49 43.82
C MET A 64 -7.15 22.69 42.35
N GLU A 65 -7.71 21.64 41.76
CA GLU A 65 -8.63 21.65 40.59
C GLU A 65 -8.14 22.29 39.28
N ALA A 66 -7.05 21.77 38.69
CA ALA A 66 -6.73 22.02 37.28
C ALA A 66 -7.18 20.83 36.40
N GLU A 67 -8.28 21.00 35.67
CA GLU A 67 -8.67 20.07 34.59
C GLU A 67 -7.60 20.07 33.49
N THR A 68 -7.17 18.86 33.11
CA THR A 68 -6.16 18.70 32.05
C THR A 68 -6.85 18.83 30.69
N ILE A 69 -6.87 20.03 30.11
CA ILE A 69 -7.32 20.21 28.73
C ILE A 69 -6.20 19.70 27.79
N LYS A 70 -6.33 18.46 27.31
CA LYS A 70 -5.47 17.93 26.24
C LYS A 70 -5.88 18.56 24.91
N ILE A 71 -5.22 19.66 24.55
CA ILE A 71 -5.33 20.22 23.21
C ILE A 71 -4.33 19.48 22.32
N ASN A 72 -4.83 18.53 21.52
CA ASN A 72 -4.02 17.85 20.51
C ASN A 72 -3.77 18.82 19.34
N ILE A 73 -2.72 19.62 19.43
CA ILE A 73 -2.22 20.39 18.29
C ILE A 73 -1.48 19.41 17.39
N GLN A 74 -2.19 18.82 16.42
CA GLN A 74 -1.55 18.12 15.31
C GLN A 74 -0.65 19.12 14.59
N LYS A 75 0.66 19.01 14.84
CA LYS A 75 1.69 19.72 14.10
C LYS A 75 1.65 19.20 12.67
N SER A 76 1.01 19.95 11.77
CA SER A 76 1.04 19.69 10.33
C SER A 76 2.42 20.02 9.77
N THR A 77 3.40 19.17 10.05
CA THR A 77 4.59 19.11 9.23
C THR A 77 4.18 18.50 7.90
N SER A 78 4.31 19.26 6.81
CA SER A 78 4.13 18.80 5.42
C SER A 78 5.20 17.76 5.06
N GLN A 79 5.11 16.58 5.66
CA GLN A 79 5.78 15.38 5.19
C GLN A 79 5.03 15.01 3.91
N SER A 80 5.69 15.09 2.76
CA SER A 80 5.06 14.70 1.48
C SER A 80 4.38 13.35 1.68
N ASN A 81 3.06 13.28 1.46
CA ASN A 81 2.20 12.07 1.56
C ASN A 81 2.59 11.03 0.49
N LYS A 82 3.86 10.63 0.44
CA LYS A 82 4.37 9.61 -0.46
C LYS A 82 3.61 8.34 -0.20
N LYS A 83 3.05 7.76 -1.26
CA LYS A 83 2.40 6.47 -1.17
C LYS A 83 3.39 5.36 -1.41
N VAL A 84 3.06 4.17 -0.92
CA VAL A 84 3.86 2.97 -1.08
C VAL A 84 3.25 2.12 -2.19
N HIS A 85 4.08 1.69 -3.13
CA HIS A 85 3.77 0.74 -4.19
C HIS A 85 4.60 -0.52 -3.98
N LEU A 86 3.92 -1.63 -3.74
CA LEU A 86 4.53 -2.94 -3.48
C LEU A 86 4.47 -3.79 -4.74
N LEU A 87 5.58 -4.38 -5.15
CA LEU A 87 5.67 -5.27 -6.30
C LEU A 87 6.45 -6.53 -5.90
N PHE A 88 5.77 -7.66 -5.80
CA PHE A 88 6.39 -8.93 -5.42
C PHE A 88 6.39 -9.92 -6.58
N TYR A 89 7.53 -10.55 -6.82
CA TYR A 89 7.70 -11.54 -7.88
C TYR A 89 8.47 -12.76 -7.37
N GLY A 90 8.35 -13.89 -8.08
CA GLY A 90 9.15 -15.07 -7.80
C GLY A 90 8.31 -16.29 -7.42
N GLY A 91 8.77 -17.06 -6.44
CA GLY A 91 8.07 -18.21 -5.88
C GLY A 91 7.91 -19.43 -6.80
N ALA A 92 8.19 -19.33 -8.10
CA ALA A 92 8.05 -20.46 -9.01
C ALA A 92 9.22 -21.44 -8.89
N ARG A 93 8.92 -22.69 -9.26
CA ARG A 93 9.91 -23.77 -9.30
C ARG A 93 10.96 -23.57 -10.38
N LYS A 94 10.56 -22.98 -11.50
CA LYS A 94 11.39 -22.85 -12.70
C LYS A 94 12.03 -21.47 -12.74
N ILE A 95 13.34 -21.43 -13.00
CA ILE A 95 14.07 -20.17 -13.18
C ILE A 95 13.45 -19.33 -14.30
N GLY A 96 13.02 -19.99 -15.39
CA GLY A 96 12.39 -19.31 -16.53
C GLY A 96 11.11 -18.55 -16.16
N ASP A 97 10.27 -19.12 -15.30
CA ASP A 97 9.05 -18.47 -14.83
C ASP A 97 9.39 -17.28 -13.92
N ASN A 98 10.32 -17.48 -12.97
CA ASN A 98 10.79 -16.42 -12.09
C ASN A 98 11.41 -15.25 -12.88
N ALA A 99 12.15 -15.55 -13.95
CA ALA A 99 12.69 -14.54 -14.86
C ALA A 99 11.58 -13.78 -15.59
N ALA A 100 10.57 -14.47 -16.11
CA ALA A 100 9.44 -13.82 -16.76
C ALA A 100 8.67 -12.90 -15.79
N PHE A 101 8.47 -13.31 -14.54
CA PHE A 101 7.87 -12.48 -13.49
C PHE A 101 8.72 -11.25 -13.19
N TYR A 102 10.04 -11.41 -13.07
CA TYR A 102 10.96 -10.30 -12.86
C TYR A 102 10.84 -9.25 -13.98
N TYR A 103 10.95 -9.64 -15.25
CA TYR A 103 10.91 -8.67 -16.35
C TYR A 103 9.55 -7.99 -16.48
N ALA A 104 8.45 -8.72 -16.28
CA ALA A 104 7.11 -8.12 -16.24
C ALA A 104 6.99 -7.10 -15.10
N SER A 105 7.48 -7.44 -13.91
CA SER A 105 7.44 -6.54 -12.74
C SER A 105 8.26 -5.26 -12.95
N ILE A 106 9.37 -5.33 -13.69
CA ILE A 106 10.16 -4.14 -14.07
C ILE A 106 9.38 -3.21 -15.00
N ASN A 107 8.58 -3.76 -15.91
CA ASN A 107 7.74 -2.95 -16.81
C ASN A 107 6.62 -2.25 -16.03
N VAL A 108 6.00 -2.93 -15.06
CA VAL A 108 5.02 -2.32 -14.15
C VAL A 108 5.67 -1.24 -13.27
N LEU A 109 6.83 -1.52 -12.68
CA LEU A 109 7.59 -0.56 -11.89
C LEU A 109 7.93 0.70 -12.69
N ARG A 110 8.26 0.56 -13.98
CA ARG A 110 8.56 1.69 -14.87
C ARG A 110 7.33 2.58 -15.05
N ASP A 111 6.15 1.98 -15.26
CA ASP A 111 4.91 2.74 -15.37
C ASP A 111 4.59 3.48 -14.07
N TYR A 112 4.71 2.81 -12.92
CA TYR A 112 4.50 3.43 -11.62
C TYR A 112 5.45 4.61 -11.38
N LYS A 113 6.76 4.46 -11.67
CA LYS A 113 7.73 5.56 -11.57
C LYS A 113 7.45 6.71 -12.53
N HIS A 114 6.85 6.43 -13.69
CA HIS A 114 6.45 7.45 -14.64
C HIS A 114 5.25 8.25 -14.12
N TYR A 115 4.22 7.58 -13.58
CA TYR A 115 2.99 8.23 -13.11
C TYR A 115 3.10 8.81 -11.69
N TYR A 116 3.96 8.25 -10.85
CA TYR A 116 4.11 8.58 -9.42
C TYR A 116 5.59 8.79 -9.03
N PRO A 117 6.33 9.72 -9.67
CA PRO A 117 7.79 9.80 -9.53
C PRO A 117 8.32 10.08 -8.13
N ASN A 118 7.47 10.54 -7.21
CA ASN A 118 7.85 10.93 -5.85
C ASN A 118 7.50 9.87 -4.78
N ASP A 119 6.79 8.81 -5.18
CA ASP A 119 6.32 7.77 -4.27
C ASP A 119 7.42 6.74 -3.94
N ILE A 120 7.10 5.83 -3.01
CA ILE A 120 8.01 4.79 -2.51
C ILE A 120 7.69 3.48 -3.23
N PHE A 121 8.72 2.79 -3.69
CA PHE A 121 8.60 1.52 -4.41
C PHE A 121 9.36 0.43 -3.67
N ILE A 122 8.67 -0.64 -3.30
CA ILE A 122 9.27 -1.87 -2.76
C ILE A 122 9.10 -2.94 -3.83
N HIS A 123 10.22 -3.41 -4.39
CA HIS A 123 10.26 -4.37 -5.48
C HIS A 123 11.15 -5.53 -5.10
N GLU A 124 10.55 -6.68 -4.76
CA GLU A 124 11.24 -7.76 -4.07
C GLU A 124 10.95 -9.12 -4.70
N PHE A 125 12.02 -9.93 -4.80
CA PHE A 125 11.88 -11.36 -5.03
C PHE A 125 11.43 -12.01 -3.72
N VAL A 126 10.39 -12.82 -3.76
CA VAL A 126 9.88 -13.55 -2.59
C VAL A 126 9.68 -15.02 -2.91
N ASP A 127 9.90 -15.87 -1.90
CA ASP A 127 9.71 -17.32 -1.98
C ASP A 127 8.64 -17.83 -1.00
N SER A 128 8.00 -16.93 -0.24
CA SER A 128 6.93 -17.29 0.68
C SER A 128 5.89 -16.19 0.90
N ALA A 129 4.67 -16.63 1.20
CA ALA A 129 3.55 -15.74 1.46
C ALA A 129 3.73 -14.97 2.77
N LYS A 130 4.45 -15.55 3.74
CA LYS A 130 4.84 -14.87 4.97
C LYS A 130 5.59 -13.57 4.67
N THR A 131 6.59 -13.57 3.77
CA THR A 131 7.33 -12.36 3.42
C THR A 131 6.41 -11.28 2.85
N ILE A 132 5.48 -11.64 1.95
CA ILE A 132 4.50 -10.70 1.40
C ILE A 132 3.65 -10.07 2.52
N VAL A 133 3.09 -10.92 3.38
CA VAL A 133 2.20 -10.49 4.46
C VAL A 133 2.94 -9.61 5.47
N ASP A 134 4.14 -10.01 5.89
CA ASP A 134 4.96 -9.25 6.83
C ASP A 134 5.31 -7.87 6.24
N THR A 135 5.81 -7.83 4.99
CA THR A 135 6.17 -6.56 4.32
C THR A 135 4.97 -5.63 4.20
N ILE A 136 3.77 -6.13 3.90
CA ILE A 136 2.53 -5.33 3.90
C ILE A 136 2.22 -4.83 5.31
N ASN A 137 2.25 -5.73 6.30
CA ASN A 137 1.82 -5.45 7.67
C ASN A 137 2.73 -4.47 8.42
N GLU A 138 4.00 -4.40 8.03
CA GLU A 138 5.02 -3.46 8.53
C GLU A 138 4.86 -2.04 7.99
N GLN A 139 4.07 -1.83 6.93
CA GLN A 139 3.81 -0.49 6.43
C GLN A 139 3.00 0.35 7.43
N ASN A 140 3.03 1.67 7.24
CA ASN A 140 2.18 2.57 8.00
C ASN A 140 0.70 2.41 7.59
N ILE A 141 -0.21 2.68 8.52
CA ILE A 141 -1.65 2.77 8.25
C ILE A 141 -1.91 3.76 7.09
N GLU A 142 -2.80 3.39 6.17
CA GLU A 142 -3.19 4.19 5.00
C GLU A 142 -2.04 4.70 4.11
N SER A 143 -0.97 3.92 3.98
CA SER A 143 0.22 4.29 3.19
C SER A 143 0.30 3.59 1.83
N ILE A 144 -0.23 2.37 1.70
CA ILE A 144 -0.11 1.56 0.48
C ILE A 144 -1.14 2.01 -0.56
N ALA A 145 -0.66 2.49 -1.69
CA ALA A 145 -1.51 2.83 -2.85
C ALA A 145 -1.65 1.67 -3.83
N SER A 146 -0.64 0.82 -3.98
CA SER A 146 -0.78 -0.36 -4.82
C SER A 146 0.01 -1.59 -4.36
N LEU A 147 -0.47 -2.74 -4.81
CA LEU A 147 0.15 -4.05 -4.65
C LEU A 147 0.07 -4.84 -5.98
N ASP A 148 1.21 -5.21 -6.53
CA ASP A 148 1.31 -6.08 -7.72
C ASP A 148 1.94 -7.42 -7.36
N LEU A 149 1.30 -8.50 -7.81
CA LEU A 149 1.67 -9.88 -7.46
C LEU A 149 1.97 -10.69 -8.72
N PHE A 150 3.25 -11.02 -8.96
CA PHE A 150 3.74 -11.75 -10.13
C PHE A 150 4.11 -13.20 -9.77
N PHE A 151 3.11 -14.06 -9.78
CA PHE A 151 3.23 -15.46 -9.40
C PHE A 151 2.39 -16.37 -10.29
N HIS A 152 2.68 -17.67 -10.26
CA HIS A 152 1.67 -18.64 -10.65
C HIS A 152 0.47 -18.51 -9.72
N GLY A 153 -0.71 -18.77 -10.24
CA GLY A 153 -1.92 -18.62 -9.45
C GLY A 153 -3.09 -19.31 -10.10
N SER A 154 -4.16 -19.33 -9.34
CA SER A 154 -5.49 -19.72 -9.77
C SER A 154 -6.51 -18.90 -8.98
N LYS A 155 -7.77 -19.28 -9.07
CA LYS A 155 -8.85 -18.73 -8.23
C LYS A 155 -8.60 -19.00 -6.74
N TRP A 156 -7.85 -20.04 -6.40
CA TRP A 156 -7.65 -20.53 -5.03
C TRP A 156 -6.55 -19.82 -4.25
N GLY A 157 -5.62 -19.17 -4.95
CA GLY A 157 -4.45 -18.57 -4.34
C GLY A 157 -3.31 -18.33 -5.32
N LEU A 158 -2.19 -17.86 -4.77
CA LEU A 158 -0.95 -17.57 -5.47
C LEU A 158 0.11 -18.56 -4.98
N TYR A 159 0.69 -19.28 -5.93
CA TYR A 159 1.49 -20.45 -5.64
C TYR A 159 2.97 -20.10 -5.58
N MET A 160 3.60 -20.47 -4.48
CA MET A 160 5.02 -20.24 -4.25
C MET A 160 5.64 -21.32 -3.38
N TYR A 161 6.92 -21.58 -3.64
CA TYR A 161 7.69 -22.60 -2.96
C TYR A 161 8.90 -21.99 -2.26
N LYS A 162 9.08 -22.34 -0.98
CA LYS A 162 10.25 -21.95 -0.20
C LYS A 162 11.51 -22.47 -0.87
N GLY A 163 12.54 -21.63 -0.96
CA GLY A 163 13.78 -21.93 -1.66
C GLY A 163 13.72 -21.72 -3.18
N ALA A 164 12.62 -21.16 -3.71
CA ALA A 164 12.57 -20.72 -5.10
C ALA A 164 13.69 -19.71 -5.37
N SER A 165 14.24 -19.74 -6.59
CA SER A 165 15.43 -18.98 -6.93
C SER A 165 15.47 -18.54 -8.38
N MET A 166 16.27 -17.51 -8.64
CA MET A 166 16.67 -17.06 -9.98
C MET A 166 17.87 -17.85 -10.54
N HIS A 167 18.44 -18.77 -9.75
CA HIS A 167 19.71 -19.43 -10.10
C HIS A 167 19.61 -20.96 -10.19
N LYS A 168 18.60 -21.56 -9.57
CA LYS A 168 18.41 -23.01 -9.55
C LYS A 168 16.92 -23.37 -9.58
N ASP A 169 16.58 -24.34 -10.42
CA ASP A 169 15.26 -24.96 -10.43
C ASP A 169 15.02 -25.77 -9.15
N LEU A 170 13.79 -25.70 -8.62
CA LEU A 170 13.31 -26.61 -7.59
C LEU A 170 12.75 -27.89 -8.22
N LEU A 171 13.26 -29.02 -7.73
CA LEU A 171 12.79 -30.36 -8.10
C LEU A 171 11.44 -30.66 -7.43
N SER A 172 10.68 -31.61 -8.00
CA SER A 172 9.34 -31.92 -7.47
C SER A 172 9.44 -32.67 -6.16
N GLU A 173 10.41 -33.57 -6.15
CA GLU A 173 10.76 -34.46 -5.05
C GLU A 173 11.19 -33.62 -3.84
N ASP A 174 11.99 -32.57 -4.07
CA ASP A 174 12.39 -31.63 -3.00
C ASP A 174 11.19 -30.93 -2.35
N ILE A 175 10.14 -30.62 -3.12
CA ILE A 175 8.96 -29.91 -2.60
C ILE A 175 8.12 -30.82 -1.72
N GLU A 176 7.89 -32.05 -2.17
CA GLU A 176 7.13 -33.06 -1.44
C GLU A 176 7.90 -33.47 -0.17
N GLU A 177 9.17 -33.86 -0.30
CA GLU A 177 9.98 -34.37 0.82
C GLU A 177 10.19 -33.31 1.93
N LYS A 178 10.26 -32.03 1.56
CA LYS A 178 10.59 -30.93 2.50
C LYS A 178 9.42 -30.01 2.80
N ASN A 179 8.21 -30.34 2.31
CA ASN A 179 7.01 -29.52 2.49
C ASN A 179 7.25 -28.04 2.15
N LEU A 180 7.69 -27.75 0.91
CA LEU A 180 8.13 -26.41 0.52
C LEU A 180 6.99 -25.47 0.08
N ASN A 181 5.73 -25.90 0.05
CA ASN A 181 4.63 -25.05 -0.40
C ASN A 181 4.32 -23.93 0.60
N ALA A 182 4.76 -22.71 0.28
CA ALA A 182 4.61 -21.52 1.11
C ALA A 182 3.61 -20.51 0.53
N SER A 183 2.58 -21.02 -0.16
CA SER A 183 1.62 -20.25 -0.96
C SER A 183 0.75 -19.27 -0.17
N LEU A 184 0.19 -18.28 -0.88
CA LEU A 184 -0.82 -17.34 -0.36
C LEU A 184 -2.21 -17.79 -0.82
N TYR A 185 -3.01 -18.32 0.10
CA TYR A 185 -4.34 -18.83 -0.21
C TYR A 185 -5.43 -17.77 -0.11
N ALA A 186 -6.44 -17.87 -0.97
CA ALA A 186 -7.57 -16.94 -1.03
C ALA A 186 -8.42 -16.93 0.26
N SER A 187 -8.41 -18.02 1.04
CA SER A 187 -9.14 -18.14 2.29
C SER A 187 -8.61 -19.33 3.11
N LYS A 188 -9.06 -19.47 4.36
CA LYS A 188 -8.82 -20.68 5.17
C LYS A 188 -9.45 -21.93 4.55
N THR A 189 -10.58 -21.79 3.87
CA THR A 189 -11.23 -22.91 3.16
C THR A 189 -10.38 -23.33 1.97
N SER A 190 -9.91 -22.38 1.16
CA SER A 190 -9.03 -22.66 0.02
C SER A 190 -7.73 -23.32 0.48
N ASP A 191 -7.15 -22.84 1.59
CA ASP A 191 -5.99 -23.47 2.23
C ASP A 191 -6.29 -24.94 2.59
N LEU A 192 -7.35 -25.19 3.37
CA LEU A 192 -7.70 -26.55 3.81
C LEU A 192 -7.92 -27.54 2.67
N VAL A 193 -8.49 -27.10 1.54
CA VAL A 193 -8.89 -27.99 0.44
C VAL A 193 -7.86 -28.10 -0.68
N THR A 194 -6.93 -27.17 -0.79
CA THR A 194 -5.96 -27.12 -1.90
C THR A 194 -4.49 -27.12 -1.47
N ALA A 195 -4.21 -27.03 -0.18
CA ALA A 195 -2.84 -26.99 0.30
C ALA A 195 -2.31 -28.40 0.54
N TRP A 196 -1.26 -28.76 -0.19
CA TRP A 196 -0.45 -29.96 0.01
C TRP A 196 1.02 -29.55 0.19
N ASP A 197 1.81 -30.42 0.82
CA ASP A 197 3.25 -30.23 1.04
C ASP A 197 3.59 -28.89 1.71
N THR A 198 2.79 -28.50 2.71
CA THR A 198 2.74 -27.12 3.20
C THR A 198 3.89 -26.75 4.13
N HIS A 199 4.52 -25.61 3.85
CA HIS A 199 5.50 -24.96 4.71
C HIS A 199 4.82 -24.08 5.76
N GLU A 200 5.44 -23.87 6.92
CA GLU A 200 4.94 -22.97 7.98
C GLU A 200 4.84 -21.48 7.55
N GLU A 201 5.49 -21.13 6.45
CA GLU A 201 5.47 -19.79 5.87
C GLU A 201 4.32 -19.57 4.89
N LYS A 202 3.42 -20.56 4.69
CA LYS A 202 2.17 -20.33 3.98
C LYS A 202 1.30 -19.32 4.73
N ARG A 203 0.48 -18.56 4.00
CA ARG A 203 -0.48 -17.61 4.58
C ARG A 203 -1.79 -17.65 3.82
N THR A 204 -2.79 -17.02 4.40
CA THR A 204 -4.02 -16.63 3.71
C THR A 204 -4.04 -15.11 3.53
N ILE A 205 -4.86 -14.61 2.61
CA ILE A 205 -5.06 -13.16 2.48
C ILE A 205 -5.55 -12.51 3.78
N TYR A 206 -6.22 -13.27 4.66
CA TYR A 206 -6.74 -12.76 5.94
C TYR A 206 -5.66 -12.55 7.00
N ASP A 207 -4.42 -12.93 6.72
CA ASP A 207 -3.27 -12.58 7.55
C ASP A 207 -2.76 -11.15 7.24
N ILE A 208 -3.27 -10.51 6.19
CA ILE A 208 -2.95 -9.13 5.80
C ILE A 208 -3.75 -8.14 6.65
N LYS A 209 -3.08 -7.08 7.10
CA LYS A 209 -3.69 -5.91 7.73
C LYS A 209 -4.13 -4.93 6.65
N PHE A 210 -5.41 -4.94 6.30
CA PHE A 210 -5.92 -4.10 5.20
C PHE A 210 -6.04 -2.61 5.55
N ASP A 211 -5.96 -2.24 6.82
CA ASP A 211 -5.82 -0.84 7.28
C ASP A 211 -4.50 -0.17 6.81
N ARG A 212 -3.58 -0.93 6.23
CA ARG A 212 -2.35 -0.43 5.59
C ARG A 212 -2.59 0.19 4.23
N PHE A 213 -3.65 -0.20 3.54
CA PHE A 213 -4.03 0.34 2.24
C PHE A 213 -4.72 1.69 2.39
N ILE A 214 -4.53 2.57 1.41
CA ILE A 214 -5.27 3.84 1.36
C ILE A 214 -6.78 3.54 1.30
N SER A 215 -7.56 4.27 2.09
CA SER A 215 -8.99 4.04 2.23
C SER A 215 -9.80 4.26 0.95
N LYS A 216 -9.26 4.93 -0.06
CA LYS A 216 -9.90 5.11 -1.38
C LYS A 216 -8.88 5.02 -2.50
N GLY A 217 -9.23 4.25 -3.53
CA GLY A 217 -8.44 4.15 -4.77
C GLY A 217 -7.18 3.29 -4.66
N ALA A 218 -7.04 2.47 -3.60
CA ALA A 218 -6.00 1.44 -3.55
C ALA A 218 -6.19 0.45 -4.72
N ILE A 219 -5.09 -0.01 -5.32
CA ILE A 219 -5.13 -0.94 -6.45
C ILE A 219 -4.34 -2.19 -6.11
N ILE A 220 -4.96 -3.36 -6.28
CA ILE A 220 -4.24 -4.65 -6.24
C ILE A 220 -4.34 -5.29 -7.62
N GLU A 221 -3.23 -5.64 -8.26
CA GLU A 221 -3.23 -6.36 -9.54
C GLU A 221 -2.50 -7.70 -9.42
N ILE A 222 -3.19 -8.78 -9.81
CA ILE A 222 -2.67 -10.14 -9.82
C ILE A 222 -2.33 -10.53 -11.25
N HIS A 223 -1.05 -10.78 -11.50
CA HIS A 223 -0.53 -11.17 -12.82
C HIS A 223 -0.53 -12.69 -13.04
N GLY A 224 -1.06 -13.45 -12.06
CA GLY A 224 -1.27 -14.89 -12.13
C GLY A 224 -2.49 -15.31 -12.94
N CYS A 225 -2.42 -16.53 -13.51
CA CYS A 225 -3.44 -17.10 -14.37
C CYS A 225 -4.78 -17.30 -13.64
N GLU A 226 -5.90 -17.03 -14.33
CA GLU A 226 -7.27 -17.32 -13.88
C GLU A 226 -7.69 -16.75 -12.50
N SER A 227 -6.88 -15.90 -11.89
CA SER A 227 -7.11 -15.29 -10.58
C SER A 227 -8.36 -14.41 -10.52
N GLY A 228 -8.81 -13.89 -11.67
CA GLY A 228 -9.96 -13.00 -11.84
C GLY A 228 -11.31 -13.68 -12.07
N GLY A 229 -11.34 -15.00 -12.26
CA GLY A 229 -12.60 -15.74 -12.46
C GLY A 229 -13.22 -16.18 -11.14
N ASP A 230 -14.54 -16.13 -11.00
CA ASP A 230 -15.23 -16.62 -9.81
C ASP A 230 -15.49 -18.14 -9.90
N LEU A 231 -15.71 -18.81 -8.76
CA LEU A 231 -16.25 -20.18 -8.72
C LEU A 231 -17.60 -20.17 -8.02
N TYR A 232 -18.43 -21.15 -8.36
CA TYR A 232 -19.80 -21.24 -7.86
C TYR A 232 -19.89 -21.49 -6.34
N ILE A 233 -18.83 -22.02 -5.73
CA ILE A 233 -18.82 -22.50 -4.34
C ILE A 233 -17.78 -21.79 -3.47
N ILE A 234 -16.71 -21.25 -4.07
CA ILE A 234 -15.61 -20.63 -3.32
C ILE A 234 -15.18 -19.36 -4.05
N ASP A 235 -15.16 -18.28 -3.31
CA ASP A 235 -14.77 -16.97 -3.82
C ASP A 235 -13.32 -16.97 -4.29
N SER A 236 -13.09 -16.31 -5.42
CA SER A 236 -11.74 -16.17 -5.97
C SER A 236 -10.86 -15.28 -5.09
N VAL A 237 -9.55 -15.46 -5.21
CA VAL A 237 -8.57 -14.58 -4.55
C VAL A 237 -8.82 -13.09 -4.85
N THR A 238 -9.20 -12.75 -6.10
CA THR A 238 -9.50 -11.36 -6.47
C THR A 238 -10.79 -10.84 -5.84
N LYS A 239 -11.83 -11.68 -5.76
CA LYS A 239 -13.08 -11.33 -5.09
C LYS A 239 -12.84 -11.02 -3.63
N ASN A 240 -12.21 -11.93 -2.89
CA ASN A 240 -11.97 -11.73 -1.45
C ASN A 240 -11.11 -10.50 -1.18
N LEU A 241 -10.02 -10.31 -1.94
CA LEU A 241 -9.21 -9.09 -1.81
C LEU A 241 -10.03 -7.82 -2.07
N SER A 242 -10.97 -7.86 -3.01
CA SER A 242 -11.79 -6.68 -3.34
C SER A 242 -12.81 -6.32 -2.26
N GLU A 243 -13.22 -7.29 -1.44
CA GLU A 243 -14.10 -7.06 -0.29
C GLU A 243 -13.34 -6.44 0.88
N GLU A 244 -12.05 -6.77 1.02
CA GLU A 244 -11.16 -6.20 2.05
C GLU A 244 -10.71 -4.76 1.74
N ILE A 245 -10.73 -4.35 0.48
CA ILE A 245 -10.50 -2.95 0.04
C ILE A 245 -11.70 -2.40 -0.73
N PRO A 246 -12.85 -2.15 -0.07
CA PRO A 246 -14.15 -1.93 -0.75
C PRO A 246 -14.22 -0.64 -1.59
N GLN A 247 -13.39 0.36 -1.33
CA GLN A 247 -13.26 1.58 -2.15
C GLN A 247 -12.00 1.58 -3.04
N GLY A 248 -11.32 0.44 -3.13
CA GLY A 248 -10.22 0.20 -4.06
C GLY A 248 -10.68 -0.59 -5.29
N TYR A 249 -9.70 -1.12 -6.00
CA TYR A 249 -9.88 -1.96 -7.17
C TYR A 249 -8.95 -3.16 -7.11
N VAL A 250 -9.46 -4.32 -7.49
CA VAL A 250 -8.65 -5.53 -7.66
C VAL A 250 -8.75 -6.01 -9.09
N VAL A 251 -7.61 -6.26 -9.74
CA VAL A 251 -7.55 -6.73 -11.12
C VAL A 251 -6.94 -8.13 -11.17
N GLY A 252 -7.55 -9.01 -11.96
CA GLY A 252 -6.97 -10.31 -12.26
C GLY A 252 -7.41 -10.85 -13.61
N HIS A 253 -6.65 -11.82 -14.12
CA HIS A 253 -6.94 -12.47 -15.39
C HIS A 253 -8.08 -13.47 -15.25
N ILE A 254 -9.07 -13.42 -16.15
CA ILE A 254 -10.16 -14.40 -16.17
C ILE A 254 -9.83 -15.67 -16.97
N THR A 255 -8.75 -15.64 -17.75
CA THR A 255 -8.21 -16.75 -18.52
C THR A 255 -6.76 -16.99 -18.14
N LYS A 256 -6.15 -18.05 -18.69
CA LYS A 256 -4.70 -18.24 -18.64
C LYS A 256 -3.98 -16.99 -19.18
N ALA A 257 -3.03 -16.49 -18.40
CA ALA A 257 -2.16 -15.38 -18.77
C ALA A 257 -0.80 -15.91 -19.25
N ASN A 258 -0.09 -15.11 -20.03
CA ASN A 258 1.28 -15.41 -20.44
C ASN A 258 2.09 -14.11 -20.52
N PRO A 259 3.43 -14.15 -20.41
CA PRO A 259 4.23 -12.94 -20.40
C PRO A 259 4.41 -12.31 -21.79
N ASN A 260 4.03 -12.98 -22.87
CA ASN A 260 4.39 -12.62 -24.23
C ASN A 260 3.40 -11.62 -24.85
N ILE A 261 3.23 -10.46 -24.19
CA ILE A 261 2.44 -9.35 -24.73
C ILE A 261 2.91 -8.99 -26.15
N ASP A 262 1.96 -8.65 -27.03
CA ASP A 262 2.25 -8.33 -28.43
C ASP A 262 3.05 -9.42 -29.17
N ASN A 263 2.91 -10.69 -28.72
CA ASN A 263 3.64 -11.86 -29.24
C ASN A 263 5.17 -11.74 -29.13
N THR A 264 5.68 -10.94 -28.19
CA THR A 264 7.12 -10.79 -27.97
C THR A 264 7.76 -12.09 -27.47
N GLN A 265 9.00 -12.34 -27.90
CA GLN A 265 9.90 -13.33 -27.31
C GLN A 265 11.07 -12.68 -26.56
N ASP A 266 11.13 -11.35 -26.59
CA ASP A 266 12.12 -10.57 -25.85
C ASP A 266 11.65 -10.42 -24.40
N ASN A 267 12.42 -11.00 -23.49
CA ASN A 267 12.17 -10.98 -22.05
C ASN A 267 11.95 -9.55 -21.53
N ILE A 268 12.71 -8.55 -22.02
CA ILE A 268 12.61 -7.17 -21.54
C ILE A 268 11.23 -6.56 -21.87
N LYS A 269 10.57 -7.06 -22.91
CA LYS A 269 9.25 -6.60 -23.35
C LYS A 269 8.10 -7.42 -22.75
N GLN A 270 8.39 -8.46 -21.97
CA GLN A 270 7.36 -9.30 -21.38
C GLN A 270 6.50 -8.52 -20.38
N ASP A 271 5.20 -8.78 -20.41
CA ASP A 271 4.21 -8.16 -19.54
C ASP A 271 2.98 -9.09 -19.49
N TYR A 272 2.40 -9.24 -18.32
CA TYR A 272 1.18 -10.05 -18.15
C TYR A 272 -0.09 -9.25 -18.40
N ARG A 273 -0.04 -7.92 -18.40
CA ARG A 273 -1.21 -7.02 -18.51
C ARG A 273 -1.81 -6.99 -19.93
N HIS A 274 -2.34 -8.11 -20.39
CA HIS A 274 -3.07 -8.26 -21.65
C HIS A 274 -4.06 -9.42 -21.55
N GLY A 275 -4.76 -9.73 -22.65
CA GLY A 275 -5.90 -10.63 -22.61
C GLY A 275 -7.07 -10.02 -21.81
N VAL A 276 -8.02 -10.85 -21.39
CA VAL A 276 -9.18 -10.36 -20.64
C VAL A 276 -8.88 -10.29 -19.15
N ARG A 277 -9.00 -9.10 -18.58
CA ARG A 277 -8.84 -8.82 -17.15
C ARG A 277 -10.18 -8.36 -16.56
N ALA A 278 -10.55 -8.91 -15.41
CA ALA A 278 -11.70 -8.46 -14.64
C ALA A 278 -11.24 -7.44 -13.60
N ILE A 279 -11.96 -6.33 -13.53
CA ILE A 279 -11.81 -5.30 -12.50
C ILE A 279 -12.92 -5.53 -11.48
N TRP A 280 -12.51 -5.80 -10.25
CA TRP A 280 -13.36 -6.07 -9.10
C TRP A 280 -13.37 -4.87 -8.15
N GLN A 281 -14.53 -4.61 -7.55
CA GLN A 281 -14.69 -3.68 -6.46
C GLN A 281 -15.76 -4.21 -5.51
N ASN A 282 -15.43 -4.32 -4.22
CA ASN A 282 -16.35 -4.75 -3.17
C ASN A 282 -17.12 -6.03 -3.52
N GLY A 283 -16.38 -7.08 -3.89
CA GLY A 283 -16.92 -8.41 -4.18
C GLY A 283 -17.61 -8.56 -5.54
N LYS A 284 -17.57 -7.53 -6.41
CA LYS A 284 -18.26 -7.53 -7.70
C LYS A 284 -17.35 -7.14 -8.86
N VAL A 285 -17.48 -7.84 -9.98
CA VAL A 285 -16.89 -7.42 -11.26
C VAL A 285 -17.64 -6.19 -11.75
N ILE A 286 -16.94 -5.06 -11.79
CA ILE A 286 -17.48 -3.78 -12.28
C ILE A 286 -17.18 -3.55 -13.76
N LYS A 287 -16.09 -4.14 -14.29
CA LYS A 287 -15.71 -4.03 -15.70
C LYS A 287 -14.85 -5.23 -16.10
N LYS A 288 -14.96 -5.64 -17.36
CA LYS A 288 -13.98 -6.50 -18.03
C LYS A 288 -13.28 -5.68 -19.09
N THR A 289 -11.96 -5.79 -19.19
CA THR A 289 -11.16 -5.02 -20.15
C THR A 289 -10.17 -5.91 -20.89
N THR A 290 -9.90 -5.56 -22.14
CA THR A 290 -8.82 -6.12 -22.97
C THR A 290 -7.71 -5.10 -23.22
N GLN A 291 -7.77 -3.95 -22.53
CA GLN A 291 -6.70 -2.96 -22.57
C GLN A 291 -5.37 -3.63 -22.23
N LYS A 292 -4.34 -3.32 -23.01
CA LYS A 292 -2.98 -3.75 -22.76
C LYS A 292 -2.29 -2.76 -21.83
N ARG A 293 -1.41 -3.26 -20.96
CA ARG A 293 -0.55 -2.49 -20.03
C ARG A 293 -1.38 -1.70 -19.00
N TRP A 294 -0.85 -0.56 -18.58
CA TRP A 294 -1.41 0.34 -17.57
C TRP A 294 -2.91 0.60 -17.76
N ILE A 295 -3.71 0.40 -16.72
CA ILE A 295 -5.12 0.81 -16.65
C ILE A 295 -5.17 2.13 -15.88
N ASN A 296 -5.71 3.17 -16.50
CA ASN A 296 -5.98 4.43 -15.80
C ASN A 296 -7.38 4.39 -15.19
N PHE A 297 -7.47 3.96 -13.92
CA PHE A 297 -8.74 3.86 -13.20
C PHE A 297 -9.53 5.17 -13.09
N ASN A 298 -8.87 6.35 -13.20
CA ASN A 298 -9.58 7.63 -13.18
C ASN A 298 -10.30 7.93 -14.51
N LYS A 299 -9.85 7.34 -15.62
CA LYS A 299 -10.42 7.56 -16.97
C LYS A 299 -11.31 6.39 -17.42
N GLU A 300 -11.00 5.19 -16.95
CA GLU A 300 -11.67 3.93 -17.33
C GLU A 300 -13.01 3.70 -16.61
N MET A 301 -13.29 4.49 -15.56
CA MET A 301 -14.43 4.38 -14.65
C MET A 301 -15.46 5.53 -14.79
N ILE A 302 -15.26 6.39 -15.80
CA ILE A 302 -16.21 7.43 -16.23
C ILE A 302 -16.92 6.95 -17.50
#